data_AF-A0A410UWS0-F1
#
_entry.id   AF-A0A410UWS0-F1
#
_cell.length_a   1.000
_cell.length_b   1.000
_cell.length_c   1.000
_cell.angle_alpha   90.00
_cell.angle_beta   90.00
_cell.angle_gamma   90.00
#
_symmetry.space_group_name_H-M   'P 1'
#
loop_
_entity.id
_entity.type
_entity.pdbx_description
1 polymer ?
#
loop_
_entity_poly.entity_id
_entity_poly.type
_entity_poly.pdbx_seq_one_letter_code
_entity_poly.pdbx_strand_id
1 'polypeptide(L)'
;MKNNRLSLLVSAFCVAFGMLACTTVPPETRPVPPEPVKPAPAETLKPVAFADLPGWQEDDLRAAWPALLSSCQVLIKKPDWKEPCEIARTVNATETRAMRTFLESFFVPHRVANADGSEEGLVTGYYEPLLRGARKRGGPYQTPLHGVPDDLLVIDMATLYPELKNMRLRGKLAGRKVVPYPSRGDMEQANALAGKELVWVDDPVEAFFMQVQGSGRIELTDSKETVRLAYAEQNGHPYKSIGRYLVDKGEMTLAQASAQSIKAWVAANPARRQEVLNANPSYVFFREEKLPDPQLGPKGSQGVPLTSQRSIAVDPQFIPMGAPVFLSTTQPNSARPLQRLMLAQDTGGAIRGAVRADFFWGFGHAAGESAGKMKQPGRMWVLLPKLPAVK
;
A
#
# COMPACT_ATOMS: atom_id res chain seq x y z
N MET A 1 20.39 -58.15 76.79
CA MET A 1 20.11 -58.34 78.23
C MET A 1 19.71 -56.99 78.84
N LYS A 2 18.60 -56.96 79.59
CA LYS A 2 17.99 -55.84 80.37
C LYS A 2 17.27 -54.79 79.49
N ASN A 3 15.93 -54.69 79.48
CA ASN A 3 14.98 -54.18 80.51
C ASN A 3 15.45 -52.83 81.10
N ASN A 4 14.65 -51.79 81.32
CA ASN A 4 13.24 -51.64 81.69
C ASN A 4 12.93 -50.11 81.68
N ARG A 5 11.77 -49.64 81.19
CA ARG A 5 10.56 -49.21 81.93
C ARG A 5 10.56 -47.81 82.61
N LEU A 6 9.41 -47.15 82.39
CA LEU A 6 8.69 -46.13 83.21
C LEU A 6 9.37 -44.75 83.35
N SER A 7 8.67 -43.62 83.40
CA SER A 7 7.38 -43.35 84.05
C SER A 7 6.68 -42.09 83.50
N LEU A 8 5.44 -41.94 83.95
CA LEU A 8 4.33 -41.06 83.55
C LEU A 8 4.22 -39.80 84.45
N LEU A 9 3.46 -38.80 83.96
CA LEU A 9 2.74 -37.70 84.68
C LEU A 9 3.59 -36.50 85.17
N VAL A 10 3.16 -35.24 85.24
CA VAL A 10 1.98 -34.42 84.82
C VAL A 10 2.30 -32.95 85.19
N SER A 11 1.55 -31.99 84.62
CA SER A 11 1.36 -30.58 85.04
C SER A 11 2.50 -29.59 84.73
N ALA A 12 2.31 -28.56 83.90
CA ALA A 12 1.39 -27.40 83.94
C ALA A 12 2.20 -26.15 84.32
N PHE A 13 2.37 -25.21 83.38
CA PHE A 13 2.10 -23.77 83.51
C PHE A 13 2.71 -23.01 82.33
N CYS A 14 1.88 -22.23 81.65
CA CYS A 14 2.29 -21.12 80.79
C CYS A 14 3.09 -20.10 81.59
N VAL A 15 4.12 -19.47 81.00
CA VAL A 15 4.33 -18.01 80.99
C VAL A 15 5.35 -17.65 79.89
N ALA A 16 5.00 -16.55 79.21
CA ALA A 16 5.67 -15.79 78.18
C ALA A 16 7.20 -15.67 78.26
N PHE A 17 7.85 -15.64 77.09
CA PHE A 17 9.20 -15.14 76.92
C PHE A 17 9.27 -14.07 75.82
N GLY A 18 9.93 -12.97 76.18
CA GLY A 18 9.99 -11.71 75.45
C GLY A 18 10.89 -11.74 74.22
N MET A 19 10.61 -10.78 73.35
CA MET A 19 11.36 -10.43 72.15
C MET A 19 12.74 -9.86 72.50
N LEU A 20 13.77 -10.28 71.76
CA LEU A 20 14.98 -9.51 71.52
C LEU A 20 15.58 -9.87 70.15
N ALA A 21 15.27 -8.99 69.19
CA ALA A 21 16.07 -8.47 68.08
C ALA A 21 17.19 -9.31 67.44
N CYS A 22 16.98 -9.70 66.17
CA CYS A 22 18.02 -9.73 65.14
C CYS A 22 17.74 -8.60 64.13
N THR A 23 18.59 -7.59 64.09
CA THR A 23 18.54 -6.49 63.10
C THR A 23 19.21 -6.92 61.81
N THR A 24 18.43 -7.20 60.76
CA THR A 24 18.91 -7.28 59.38
C THR A 24 18.63 -5.95 58.69
N VAL A 25 19.67 -5.24 58.29
CA VAL A 25 19.56 -3.98 57.51
C VAL A 25 19.04 -4.33 56.10
N PRO A 26 17.97 -3.67 55.60
CA PRO A 26 17.50 -3.87 54.23
C PRO A 26 18.50 -3.27 53.22
N PRO A 27 18.69 -3.89 52.04
CA PRO A 27 19.53 -3.31 51.00
C PRO A 27 18.89 -2.02 50.46
N GLU A 28 19.70 -0.96 50.33
CA GLU A 28 19.31 0.28 49.66
C GLU A 28 18.90 0.01 48.21
N THR A 29 17.61 0.20 47.93
CA THR A 29 17.09 0.25 46.56
C THR A 29 17.58 1.55 45.91
N ARG A 30 18.56 1.44 45.00
CA ARG A 30 18.90 2.54 44.10
C ARG A 30 17.68 2.86 43.23
N PRO A 31 17.28 4.14 43.07
CA PRO A 31 16.21 4.50 42.17
C PRO A 31 16.61 4.11 40.74
N VAL A 32 15.78 3.29 40.09
CA VAL A 32 15.87 3.02 38.66
C VAL A 32 15.64 4.35 37.94
N PRO A 33 16.53 4.77 37.01
CA PRO A 33 16.30 5.97 36.20
C PRO A 33 14.94 5.84 35.51
N PRO A 34 14.08 6.89 35.51
CA PRO A 34 12.81 6.81 34.83
C PRO A 34 13.06 6.44 33.36
N GLU A 35 12.42 5.37 32.89
CA GLU A 35 12.39 5.06 31.46
C GLU A 35 11.95 6.31 30.71
N PRO A 36 12.60 6.66 29.57
CA PRO A 36 12.16 7.79 28.77
C PRO A 36 10.69 7.57 28.41
N VAL A 37 9.83 8.44 28.92
CA VAL A 37 8.40 8.45 28.63
C VAL A 37 8.27 8.53 27.12
N LYS A 38 7.83 7.43 26.49
CA LYS A 38 7.48 7.44 25.06
C LYS A 38 6.47 8.57 24.87
N PRO A 39 6.72 9.52 23.95
CA PRO A 39 5.75 10.57 23.66
C PRO A 39 4.38 9.94 23.38
N ALA A 40 3.32 10.56 23.89
CA ALA A 40 1.96 10.16 23.51
C ALA A 40 1.87 10.14 21.97
N PRO A 41 1.17 9.18 21.35
CA PRO A 41 1.04 9.12 19.89
C PRO A 41 0.55 10.47 19.37
N ALA A 42 1.29 11.06 18.44
CA ALA A 42 0.89 12.32 17.83
C ALA A 42 -0.46 12.13 17.09
N GLU A 43 -1.33 13.13 17.14
CA GLU A 43 -2.57 13.14 16.36
C GLU A 43 -2.20 13.09 14.87
N THR A 44 -2.60 12.01 14.18
CA THR A 44 -2.22 11.77 12.78
C THR A 44 -2.78 12.83 11.83
N LEU A 45 -3.96 13.37 12.10
CA LEU A 45 -4.65 14.33 11.24
C LEU A 45 -4.95 15.61 12.01
N LYS A 46 -4.10 16.63 11.85
CA LYS A 46 -4.25 17.90 12.57
C LYS A 46 -4.91 18.96 11.68
N PRO A 47 -6.06 19.56 12.06
CA PRO A 47 -6.69 20.60 11.24
C PRO A 47 -5.79 21.84 11.10
N VAL A 48 -5.75 22.41 9.91
CA VAL A 48 -4.98 23.61 9.55
C VAL A 48 -5.79 24.52 8.62
N ALA A 49 -5.28 25.71 8.29
CA ALA A 49 -5.90 26.59 7.30
C ALA A 49 -5.42 26.25 5.87
N PHE A 50 -6.18 26.62 4.85
CA PHE A 50 -5.72 26.52 3.45
C PHE A 50 -4.47 27.38 3.17
N ALA A 51 -4.27 28.46 3.93
CA ALA A 51 -3.05 29.27 3.87
C ALA A 51 -1.79 28.50 4.28
N ASP A 52 -1.93 27.39 5.02
CA ASP A 52 -0.81 26.54 5.43
C ASP A 52 -0.41 25.52 4.35
N LEU A 53 -1.14 25.44 3.23
CA LEU A 53 -0.84 24.54 2.11
C LEU A 53 0.09 25.25 1.11
N PRO A 54 1.35 24.80 0.96
CA PRO A 54 2.32 25.48 0.12
C PRO A 54 1.96 25.30 -1.36
N GLY A 55 1.83 26.40 -2.09
CA GLY A 55 1.48 26.33 -3.52
C GLY A 55 -0.02 26.13 -3.77
N TRP A 56 -0.89 26.32 -2.76
CA TRP A 56 -2.33 26.09 -2.92
C TRP A 56 -2.94 26.93 -4.02
N GLN A 57 -2.60 28.22 -4.09
CA GLN A 57 -3.20 29.18 -5.04
C GLN A 57 -2.75 28.93 -6.48
N GLU A 58 -1.62 28.25 -6.66
CA GLU A 58 -0.93 27.99 -7.92
C GLU A 58 -1.40 26.72 -8.63
N ASP A 59 -2.02 25.77 -7.91
CA ASP A 59 -2.48 24.51 -8.52
C ASP A 59 -3.67 24.74 -9.48
N ASP A 60 -3.58 24.13 -10.66
CA ASP A 60 -4.66 24.09 -11.64
C ASP A 60 -5.66 22.97 -11.30
N LEU A 61 -6.67 23.33 -10.51
CA LEU A 61 -7.71 22.41 -10.03
C LEU A 61 -8.54 21.78 -11.16
N ARG A 62 -8.55 22.35 -12.37
CA ARG A 62 -9.28 21.77 -13.51
C ARG A 62 -8.80 20.37 -13.85
N ALA A 63 -7.51 20.10 -13.65
CA ALA A 63 -6.95 18.78 -13.86
C ALA A 63 -7.35 17.77 -12.75
N ALA A 64 -7.57 18.23 -11.51
CA ALA A 64 -8.00 17.36 -10.40
C ALA A 64 -9.52 17.10 -10.41
N TRP A 65 -10.31 18.00 -11.02
CA TRP A 65 -11.77 17.97 -10.96
C TRP A 65 -12.41 16.66 -11.45
N PRO A 66 -11.99 16.07 -12.60
CA PRO A 66 -12.54 14.80 -13.06
C PRO A 66 -12.31 13.64 -12.07
N ALA A 67 -11.15 13.63 -11.40
CA ALA A 67 -10.83 12.63 -10.38
C ALA A 67 -11.70 12.81 -9.13
N LEU A 68 -11.96 14.06 -8.72
CA LEU A 68 -12.88 14.38 -7.62
C LEU A 68 -14.30 13.91 -7.93
N LEU A 69 -14.83 14.25 -9.11
CA LEU A 69 -16.17 13.84 -9.53
C LEU A 69 -16.31 12.31 -9.63
N SER A 70 -15.26 11.62 -10.09
CA SER A 70 -15.21 10.15 -10.10
C SER A 70 -15.30 9.59 -8.68
N SER A 71 -14.49 10.11 -7.75
CA SER A 71 -14.53 9.72 -6.34
C SER A 71 -15.90 9.96 -5.71
N CYS A 72 -16.58 11.05 -6.09
CA CYS A 72 -17.92 11.37 -5.64
C CYS A 72 -19.00 10.36 -6.05
N GLN A 73 -18.80 9.57 -7.11
CA GLN A 73 -19.72 8.48 -7.46
C GLN A 73 -19.77 7.40 -6.38
N VAL A 74 -18.66 7.20 -5.65
CA VAL A 74 -18.55 6.25 -4.55
C VAL A 74 -18.88 6.93 -3.22
N LEU A 75 -18.34 8.13 -2.99
CA LEU A 75 -18.42 8.83 -1.70
C LEU A 75 -19.81 9.36 -1.36
N ILE A 76 -20.66 9.65 -2.34
CA ILE A 76 -22.02 10.19 -2.11
C ILE A 76 -22.89 9.32 -1.19
N LYS A 77 -22.53 8.03 -1.01
CA LYS A 77 -23.21 7.10 -0.09
C LYS A 77 -22.90 7.39 1.39
N LYS A 78 -21.83 8.14 1.68
CA LYS A 78 -21.44 8.53 3.04
C LYS A 78 -22.15 9.86 3.39
N PRO A 79 -22.81 9.96 4.56
CA PRO A 79 -23.56 11.17 4.94
C PRO A 79 -22.74 12.46 4.81
N ASP A 80 -21.53 12.50 5.37
CA ASP A 80 -20.67 13.69 5.36
C ASP A 80 -20.15 14.09 3.97
N TRP A 81 -20.25 13.20 2.98
CA TRP A 81 -19.79 13.44 1.61
C TRP A 81 -20.93 13.73 0.65
N LYS A 82 -22.18 13.48 1.03
CA LYS A 82 -23.33 13.59 0.14
C LYS A 82 -23.48 15.01 -0.42
N GLU A 83 -23.61 15.99 0.48
CA GLU A 83 -23.79 17.39 0.08
C GLU A 83 -22.59 17.94 -0.71
N PRO A 84 -21.31 17.81 -0.25
CA PRO A 84 -20.18 18.24 -1.06
C PRO A 84 -20.16 17.61 -2.46
N CYS A 85 -20.50 16.33 -2.58
CA CYS A 85 -20.51 15.65 -3.88
C CYS A 85 -21.67 16.05 -4.79
N GLU A 86 -22.83 16.39 -4.24
CA GLU A 86 -23.96 16.93 -5.01
C GLU A 86 -23.60 18.33 -5.54
N ILE A 87 -23.04 19.20 -4.69
CA ILE A 87 -22.64 20.55 -5.07
C ILE A 87 -21.44 20.54 -6.03
N ALA A 88 -20.47 19.62 -5.87
CA ALA A 88 -19.32 19.52 -6.79
C ALA A 88 -19.75 19.34 -8.25
N ARG A 89 -20.90 18.71 -8.51
CA ARG A 89 -21.44 18.51 -9.87
C ARG A 89 -21.98 19.78 -10.51
N THR A 90 -22.31 20.80 -9.70
CA THR A 90 -22.87 22.07 -10.17
C THR A 90 -21.84 23.19 -10.26
N VAL A 91 -20.62 22.97 -9.74
CA VAL A 91 -19.52 23.94 -9.84
C VAL A 91 -19.11 24.12 -11.30
N ASN A 92 -18.85 25.36 -11.72
CA ASN A 92 -18.32 25.66 -13.04
C ASN A 92 -16.92 25.04 -13.21
N ALA A 93 -16.86 23.92 -13.94
CA ALA A 93 -15.64 23.15 -14.11
C ALA A 93 -14.60 23.78 -15.08
N THR A 94 -14.88 24.97 -15.61
CA THR A 94 -13.94 25.73 -16.45
C THR A 94 -13.13 26.76 -15.66
N GLU A 95 -13.55 27.08 -14.42
CA GLU A 95 -12.96 28.14 -13.60
C GLU A 95 -12.33 27.59 -12.31
N THR A 96 -10.99 27.65 -12.23
CA THR A 96 -10.24 27.24 -11.04
C THR A 96 -10.68 27.99 -9.78
N ARG A 97 -11.11 29.27 -9.89
CA ARG A 97 -11.62 30.05 -8.75
C ARG A 97 -12.89 29.45 -8.15
N ALA A 98 -13.82 28.99 -8.98
CA ALA A 98 -15.06 28.36 -8.51
C ALA A 98 -14.76 27.04 -7.78
N MET A 99 -13.87 26.21 -8.34
CA MET A 99 -13.40 24.96 -7.72
C MET A 99 -12.71 25.22 -6.38
N ARG A 100 -11.85 26.24 -6.32
CA ARG A 100 -11.13 26.62 -5.10
C ARG A 100 -12.10 27.09 -4.03
N THR A 101 -13.04 27.97 -4.38
CA THR A 101 -14.09 28.44 -3.48
C THR A 101 -14.90 27.28 -2.93
N PHE A 102 -15.26 26.31 -3.77
CA PHE A 102 -15.94 25.08 -3.32
C PHE A 102 -15.09 24.30 -2.30
N LEU A 103 -13.83 24.01 -2.61
CA LEU A 103 -12.97 23.24 -1.70
C LEU A 103 -12.78 23.94 -0.35
N GLU A 104 -12.57 25.26 -0.37
CA GLU A 104 -12.44 26.08 0.84
C GLU A 104 -13.75 26.20 1.64
N SER A 105 -14.90 26.11 0.96
CA SER A 105 -16.22 26.19 1.58
C SER A 105 -16.63 24.89 2.24
N PHE A 106 -16.33 23.74 1.63
CA PHE A 106 -16.85 22.44 2.07
C PHE A 106 -15.85 21.57 2.83
N PHE A 107 -14.56 21.88 2.81
CA PHE A 107 -13.53 21.03 3.41
C PHE A 107 -12.65 21.77 4.42
N VAL A 108 -12.06 21.00 5.34
CA VAL A 108 -10.97 21.43 6.23
C VAL A 108 -9.73 20.62 5.88
N PRO A 109 -8.59 21.26 5.56
CA PRO A 109 -7.34 20.55 5.38
C PRO A 109 -6.82 20.07 6.74
N HIS A 110 -6.43 18.80 6.81
CA HIS A 110 -5.78 18.19 7.96
C HIS A 110 -4.36 17.80 7.57
N ARG A 111 -3.37 18.42 8.20
CA ARG A 111 -1.96 18.07 8.04
C ARG A 111 -1.74 16.65 8.58
N VAL A 112 -1.08 15.82 7.78
CA VAL A 112 -0.79 14.43 8.14
C VAL A 112 0.53 14.36 8.89
N ALA A 113 0.54 13.68 10.03
CA ALA A 113 1.74 13.41 10.82
C ALA A 113 1.89 11.89 11.05
N ASN A 114 3.14 11.42 11.07
CA ASN A 114 3.48 10.06 11.48
C ASN A 114 3.31 9.88 12.99
N ALA A 115 3.37 8.63 13.46
CA ALA A 115 3.22 8.30 14.88
C ALA A 115 4.27 8.95 15.79
N ASP A 116 5.45 9.27 15.25
CA ASP A 116 6.54 9.98 15.94
C ASP A 116 6.39 11.52 15.89
N GLY A 117 5.31 12.02 15.28
CA GLY A 117 5.04 13.45 15.10
C GLY A 117 5.76 14.09 13.91
N SER A 118 6.59 13.35 13.16
CA SER A 118 7.18 13.87 11.93
C SER A 118 6.11 14.08 10.85
N GLU A 119 6.23 15.17 10.10
CA GLU A 119 5.26 15.54 9.05
C GLU A 119 5.75 15.20 7.64
N GLU A 120 6.97 14.69 7.54
CA GLU A 120 7.61 14.28 6.29
C GLU A 120 7.57 12.75 6.16
N GLY A 121 7.36 12.29 4.94
CA GLY A 121 7.49 10.87 4.62
C GLY A 121 7.83 10.67 3.16
N LEU A 122 7.50 9.48 2.62
CA LEU A 122 8.03 9.05 1.33
C LEU A 122 6.97 9.06 0.22
N VAL A 123 7.30 9.75 -0.87
CA VAL A 123 6.54 9.75 -2.12
C VAL A 123 7.32 8.97 -3.18
N THR A 124 6.69 7.91 -3.69
CA THR A 124 7.18 7.13 -4.84
C THR A 124 6.26 7.36 -6.05
N GLY A 125 6.58 6.77 -7.20
CA GLY A 125 5.72 6.83 -8.38
C GLY A 125 5.42 5.46 -8.97
N TYR A 126 4.23 5.33 -9.55
CA TYR A 126 3.76 4.16 -10.26
C TYR A 126 3.02 4.57 -11.56
N TYR A 127 2.79 3.61 -12.45
CA TYR A 127 2.22 3.88 -13.77
C TYR A 127 1.52 2.63 -14.35
N GLU A 128 0.77 2.81 -15.43
CA GLU A 128 0.20 1.71 -16.23
C GLU A 128 1.15 1.37 -17.40
N PRO A 129 1.86 0.22 -17.38
CA PRO A 129 2.76 -0.17 -18.46
C PRO A 129 2.03 -0.45 -19.77
N LEU A 130 2.73 -0.26 -20.88
CA LEU A 130 2.30 -0.69 -22.21
C LEU A 130 3.26 -1.77 -22.69
N LEU A 131 2.75 -2.98 -22.89
CA LEU A 131 3.50 -4.14 -23.37
C LEU A 131 2.97 -4.57 -24.75
N ARG A 132 3.78 -5.34 -25.48
CA ARG A 132 3.37 -5.99 -26.71
C ARG A 132 3.02 -7.45 -26.43
N GLY A 133 1.96 -7.95 -27.07
CA GLY A 133 1.53 -9.32 -26.87
C GLY A 133 0.80 -9.96 -28.04
N ALA A 134 0.44 -11.22 -27.81
CA ALA A 134 -0.38 -12.03 -28.70
C ALA A 134 -1.32 -12.94 -27.91
N ARG A 135 -2.42 -13.37 -28.54
CA ARG A 135 -3.38 -14.30 -27.93
C ARG A 135 -2.83 -15.72 -27.76
N LYS A 136 -1.86 -16.10 -28.60
CA LYS A 136 -1.25 -17.42 -28.60
C LYS A 136 0.25 -17.30 -28.40
N ARG A 137 0.83 -18.26 -27.71
CA ARG A 137 2.28 -18.41 -27.58
C ARG A 137 2.91 -18.59 -28.96
N GLY A 138 3.98 -17.87 -29.24
CA GLY A 138 4.71 -18.01 -30.49
C GLY A 138 5.71 -16.89 -30.75
N GLY A 139 6.78 -17.19 -31.51
CA GLY A 139 7.82 -16.22 -31.83
C GLY A 139 8.40 -15.56 -30.56
N PRO A 140 8.41 -14.21 -30.46
CA PRO A 140 8.88 -13.52 -29.27
C PRO A 140 7.93 -13.62 -28.07
N TYR A 141 6.64 -13.90 -28.27
CA TYR A 141 5.60 -13.92 -27.23
C TYR A 141 5.64 -15.24 -26.46
N GLN A 142 6.53 -15.29 -25.47
CA GLN A 142 6.86 -16.49 -24.70
C GLN A 142 6.49 -16.39 -23.22
N THR A 143 6.09 -15.22 -22.73
CA THR A 143 5.77 -15.02 -21.31
C THR A 143 4.26 -14.87 -21.10
N PRO A 144 3.59 -15.78 -20.37
CA PRO A 144 2.15 -15.67 -20.13
C PRO A 144 1.82 -14.71 -19.00
N LEU A 145 0.74 -13.95 -19.16
CA LEU A 145 0.04 -13.24 -18.08
C LEU A 145 -1.26 -14.01 -17.77
N HIS A 146 -1.53 -14.26 -16.49
CA HIS A 146 -2.57 -15.21 -16.08
C HIS A 146 -3.79 -14.55 -15.46
N GLY A 147 -4.94 -15.20 -15.65
CA GLY A 147 -6.17 -15.00 -14.89
C GLY A 147 -6.10 -15.65 -13.51
N VAL A 148 -7.15 -15.43 -12.72
CA VAL A 148 -7.27 -16.02 -11.37
C VAL A 148 -7.49 -17.54 -11.50
N PRO A 149 -6.69 -18.38 -10.82
CA PRO A 149 -6.94 -19.81 -10.76
C PRO A 149 -8.24 -20.15 -10.01
N ASP A 150 -8.92 -21.23 -10.41
CA ASP A 150 -10.23 -21.60 -9.84
C ASP A 150 -10.14 -22.10 -8.39
N ASP A 151 -8.96 -22.56 -7.97
CA ASP A 151 -8.71 -23.07 -6.62
C ASP A 151 -8.25 -21.99 -5.63
N LEU A 152 -8.11 -20.73 -6.07
CA LEU A 152 -7.72 -19.61 -5.24
C LEU A 152 -8.89 -19.12 -4.40
N LEU A 153 -8.72 -19.15 -3.08
CA LEU A 153 -9.69 -18.69 -2.11
C LEU A 153 -9.26 -17.36 -1.49
N VAL A 154 -10.18 -16.40 -1.46
CA VAL A 154 -10.10 -15.19 -0.64
C VAL A 154 -10.59 -15.53 0.76
N ILE A 155 -9.72 -15.39 1.77
CA ILE A 155 -10.05 -15.73 3.16
C ILE A 155 -10.49 -14.45 3.88
N ASP A 156 -11.80 -14.22 3.91
CA ASP A 156 -12.41 -13.15 4.70
C ASP A 156 -13.00 -13.72 5.99
N MET A 157 -12.25 -13.54 7.08
CA MET A 157 -12.65 -13.96 8.42
C MET A 157 -12.66 -12.77 9.39
N ALA A 158 -12.67 -11.54 8.87
CA ALA A 158 -12.53 -10.33 9.68
C ALA A 158 -13.70 -10.09 10.63
N THR A 159 -14.87 -10.68 10.35
CA THR A 159 -16.03 -10.66 11.25
C THR A 159 -15.76 -11.42 12.55
N LEU A 160 -14.99 -12.51 12.49
CA LEU A 160 -14.65 -13.33 13.66
C LEU A 160 -13.30 -12.93 14.27
N TYR A 161 -12.33 -12.58 13.42
CA TYR A 161 -10.96 -12.23 13.77
C TYR A 161 -10.62 -10.82 13.24
N PRO A 162 -10.97 -9.75 13.97
CA PRO A 162 -10.79 -8.38 13.52
C PRO A 162 -9.36 -8.01 13.13
N GLU A 163 -8.35 -8.66 13.72
CA GLU A 163 -6.94 -8.50 13.40
C GLU A 163 -6.60 -8.86 11.93
N LEU A 164 -7.41 -9.70 11.29
CA LEU A 164 -7.22 -10.12 9.91
C LEU A 164 -7.73 -9.10 8.89
N LYS A 165 -8.47 -8.07 9.33
CA LYS A 165 -9.13 -7.09 8.44
C LYS A 165 -8.20 -6.42 7.44
N ASN A 166 -6.94 -6.20 7.82
CA ASN A 166 -5.94 -5.54 6.99
C ASN A 166 -5.00 -6.53 6.27
N MET A 167 -5.21 -7.83 6.47
CA MET A 167 -4.42 -8.89 5.84
C MET A 167 -5.09 -9.37 4.56
N ARG A 168 -4.30 -9.51 3.48
CA ARG A 168 -4.79 -10.03 2.19
C ARG A 168 -4.56 -11.54 2.14
N LEU A 169 -5.20 -12.27 3.04
CA LEU A 169 -5.03 -13.72 3.17
C LEU A 169 -5.60 -14.46 1.97
N ARG A 170 -4.80 -15.35 1.38
CA ARG A 170 -5.15 -16.15 0.21
C ARG A 170 -4.72 -17.59 0.43
N GLY A 171 -5.60 -18.51 0.07
CA GLY A 171 -5.37 -19.93 0.31
C GLY A 171 -5.98 -20.81 -0.76
N LYS A 172 -5.78 -22.11 -0.61
CA LYS A 172 -6.48 -23.15 -1.39
C LYS A 172 -6.83 -24.33 -0.50
N LEU A 173 -7.75 -25.17 -0.96
CA LEU A 173 -8.14 -26.38 -0.25
C LEU A 173 -7.07 -27.48 -0.39
N ALA A 174 -6.75 -28.11 0.74
CA ALA A 174 -5.97 -29.34 0.83
C ALA A 174 -6.74 -30.33 1.71
N GLY A 175 -7.58 -31.15 1.08
CA GLY A 175 -8.56 -31.99 1.78
C GLY A 175 -9.57 -31.12 2.54
N ARG A 176 -9.54 -31.20 3.88
CA ARG A 176 -10.40 -30.39 4.77
C ARG A 176 -9.69 -29.18 5.40
N LYS A 177 -8.50 -28.81 4.90
CA LYS A 177 -7.72 -27.67 5.39
C LYS A 177 -7.63 -26.59 4.32
N VAL A 178 -7.56 -25.34 4.75
CA VAL A 178 -7.10 -24.23 3.91
C VAL A 178 -5.60 -24.06 4.17
N VAL A 179 -4.81 -24.09 3.11
CA VAL A 179 -3.36 -23.82 3.15
C VAL A 179 -3.04 -22.55 2.38
N PRO A 180 -1.92 -21.86 2.65
CA PRO A 180 -1.53 -20.68 1.88
C PRO A 180 -1.48 -20.95 0.38
N TYR A 181 -1.86 -19.96 -0.43
CA TYR A 181 -1.71 -20.09 -1.88
C TYR A 181 -0.22 -20.15 -2.25
N PRO A 182 0.20 -20.89 -3.29
CA PRO A 182 1.62 -21.08 -3.56
C PRO A 182 2.34 -19.77 -3.97
N SER A 183 3.64 -19.70 -3.71
CA SER A 183 4.46 -18.57 -4.15
C SER A 183 4.63 -18.57 -5.67
N ARG A 184 5.11 -17.45 -6.23
CA ARG A 184 5.48 -17.35 -7.66
C ARG A 184 6.30 -18.56 -8.15
N GLY A 185 7.37 -18.90 -7.42
CA GLY A 185 8.25 -19.99 -7.79
C GLY A 185 7.59 -21.36 -7.70
N ASP A 186 6.81 -21.60 -6.65
CA ASP A 186 6.10 -22.88 -6.46
C ASP A 186 5.04 -23.11 -7.53
N MET A 187 4.31 -22.05 -7.92
CA MET A 187 3.29 -22.14 -8.98
C MET A 187 3.91 -22.49 -10.33
N GLU A 188 5.07 -21.92 -10.64
CA GLU A 188 5.79 -22.22 -11.88
C GLU A 188 6.34 -23.65 -11.89
N GLN A 189 6.99 -24.08 -10.81
CA GLN A 189 7.53 -25.44 -10.68
C GLN A 189 6.44 -26.52 -10.78
N ALA A 190 5.27 -26.26 -10.20
CA ALA A 190 4.13 -27.17 -10.23
C ALA A 190 3.28 -27.07 -11.51
N ASN A 191 3.62 -26.17 -12.45
CA ASN A 191 2.80 -25.82 -13.61
C ASN A 191 1.33 -25.51 -13.23
N ALA A 192 1.14 -24.84 -12.08
CA ALA A 192 -0.18 -24.64 -11.47
C ALA A 192 -1.06 -23.61 -12.20
N LEU A 193 -0.50 -22.90 -13.18
CA LEU A 193 -1.17 -21.83 -13.93
C LEU A 193 -1.56 -22.24 -15.35
N ALA A 194 -1.29 -23.49 -15.73
CA ALA A 194 -1.61 -24.00 -17.06
C ALA A 194 -3.09 -23.85 -17.39
N GLY A 195 -3.41 -23.28 -18.54
CA GLY A 195 -4.78 -23.03 -18.99
C GLY A 195 -5.42 -21.76 -18.41
N LYS A 196 -4.67 -20.95 -17.65
CA LYS A 196 -5.11 -19.64 -17.14
C LYS A 196 -4.45 -18.47 -17.88
N GLU A 197 -3.78 -18.70 -19.00
CA GLU A 197 -3.11 -17.66 -19.78
C GLU A 197 -4.14 -16.75 -20.49
N LEU A 198 -4.03 -15.44 -20.28
CA LEU A 198 -4.88 -14.43 -20.95
C LEU A 198 -4.22 -13.95 -22.25
N VAL A 199 -2.91 -13.67 -22.17
CA VAL A 199 -2.07 -13.19 -23.27
C VAL A 199 -0.63 -13.65 -23.06
N TRP A 200 0.14 -13.64 -24.13
CA TRP A 200 1.59 -13.88 -24.13
C TRP A 200 2.32 -12.60 -24.52
N VAL A 201 3.27 -12.16 -23.70
CA VAL A 201 4.11 -10.97 -23.92
C VAL A 201 5.55 -11.34 -24.23
N ASP A 202 6.28 -10.39 -24.80
CA ASP A 202 7.63 -10.59 -25.34
C ASP A 202 8.76 -10.45 -24.32
N ASP A 203 8.49 -9.87 -23.15
CA ASP A 203 9.50 -9.64 -22.12
C ASP A 203 9.06 -10.11 -20.71
N PRO A 204 9.78 -11.05 -20.07
CA PRO A 204 9.43 -11.57 -18.76
C PRO A 204 9.68 -10.57 -17.61
N VAL A 205 10.60 -9.64 -17.77
CA VAL A 205 10.87 -8.60 -16.77
C VAL A 205 9.80 -7.51 -16.84
N GLU A 206 9.34 -7.13 -18.03
CA GLU A 206 8.20 -6.22 -18.17
C GLU A 206 6.90 -6.86 -17.68
N ALA A 207 6.67 -8.15 -17.95
CA ALA A 207 5.56 -8.91 -17.37
C ALA A 207 5.60 -8.88 -15.84
N PHE A 208 6.78 -9.07 -15.25
CA PHE A 208 6.99 -8.96 -13.80
C PHE A 208 6.67 -7.56 -13.29
N PHE A 209 7.19 -6.51 -13.92
CA PHE A 209 6.92 -5.13 -13.50
C PHE A 209 5.45 -4.76 -13.66
N MET A 210 4.76 -5.25 -14.69
CA MET A 210 3.32 -5.10 -14.85
C MET A 210 2.53 -5.73 -13.69
N GLN A 211 2.97 -6.87 -13.16
CA GLN A 211 2.40 -7.44 -11.94
C GLN A 211 2.68 -6.57 -10.71
N VAL A 212 3.86 -5.94 -10.62
CA VAL A 212 4.17 -4.99 -9.55
C VAL A 212 3.29 -3.74 -9.64
N GLN A 213 3.01 -3.23 -10.84
CA GLN A 213 2.11 -2.09 -11.06
C GLN A 213 0.63 -2.45 -10.85
N GLY A 214 0.27 -3.74 -10.95
CA GLY A 214 -1.09 -4.24 -10.75
C GLY A 214 -2.02 -4.11 -11.96
N SER A 215 -1.64 -3.36 -12.99
CA SER A 215 -2.39 -3.25 -14.24
C SER A 215 -1.46 -2.89 -15.39
N GLY A 216 -1.92 -3.04 -16.63
CA GLY A 216 -1.19 -2.65 -17.82
C GLY A 216 -2.04 -2.78 -19.08
N ARG A 217 -1.55 -2.18 -20.17
CA ARG A 217 -2.13 -2.25 -21.50
C ARG A 217 -1.30 -3.18 -22.37
N ILE A 218 -1.97 -4.00 -23.16
CA ILE A 218 -1.35 -4.94 -24.08
C ILE A 218 -1.76 -4.53 -25.50
N GLU A 219 -0.77 -4.14 -26.29
CA GLU A 219 -0.92 -4.02 -27.74
C GLU A 219 -0.86 -5.41 -28.36
N LEU A 220 -2.01 -5.92 -28.80
CA LEU A 220 -2.15 -7.22 -29.42
C LEU A 220 -1.72 -7.14 -30.88
N THR A 221 -0.59 -7.76 -31.20
CA THR A 221 0.03 -7.63 -32.53
C THR A 221 -0.69 -8.41 -33.64
N ASP A 222 -1.51 -9.39 -33.27
CA ASP A 222 -2.34 -10.17 -34.19
C ASP A 222 -3.58 -9.40 -34.67
N SER A 223 -4.16 -8.56 -33.82
CA SER A 223 -5.43 -7.85 -34.06
C SER A 223 -5.28 -6.33 -34.17
N LYS A 224 -4.12 -5.78 -33.79
CA LYS A 224 -3.87 -4.34 -33.60
C LYS A 224 -4.80 -3.67 -32.57
N GLU A 225 -5.46 -4.46 -31.73
CA GLU A 225 -6.26 -3.98 -30.62
C GLU A 225 -5.37 -3.70 -29.40
N THR A 226 -5.72 -2.70 -28.59
CA THR A 226 -5.15 -2.54 -27.25
C THR A 226 -6.17 -2.97 -26.22
N VAL A 227 -5.83 -3.97 -25.41
CA VAL A 227 -6.65 -4.41 -24.27
C VAL A 227 -6.00 -3.99 -22.96
N ARG A 228 -6.81 -3.83 -21.92
CA ARG A 228 -6.31 -3.62 -20.56
C ARG A 228 -6.33 -4.94 -19.80
N LEU A 229 -5.24 -5.27 -19.13
CA LEU A 229 -5.26 -6.25 -18.06
C LEU A 229 -5.32 -5.51 -16.73
N ALA A 230 -6.47 -5.57 -16.07
CA ALA A 230 -6.70 -4.98 -14.77
C ALA A 230 -6.42 -6.00 -13.65
N TYR A 231 -6.03 -5.52 -12.48
CA TYR A 231 -5.90 -6.34 -11.28
C TYR A 231 -7.19 -7.15 -11.02
N ALA A 232 -7.07 -8.47 -10.92
CA ALA A 232 -8.16 -9.34 -10.52
C ALA A 232 -7.96 -9.86 -9.10
N GLU A 233 -6.79 -10.43 -8.80
CA GLU A 233 -6.45 -10.93 -7.46
C GLU A 233 -4.92 -11.13 -7.32
N GLN A 234 -4.44 -11.57 -6.15
CA GLN A 234 -3.05 -11.93 -5.89
C GLN A 234 -2.95 -13.24 -5.09
N ASN A 235 -1.75 -13.81 -4.98
CA ASN A 235 -1.51 -15.03 -4.20
C ASN A 235 -1.33 -14.83 -2.68
N GLY A 236 -1.45 -13.59 -2.19
CA GLY A 236 -1.38 -13.27 -0.75
C GLY A 236 0.04 -13.21 -0.15
N HIS A 237 1.09 -13.49 -0.92
CA HIS A 237 2.47 -13.36 -0.46
C HIS A 237 2.92 -11.89 -0.45
N PRO A 238 3.77 -11.48 0.52
CA PRO A 238 4.32 -10.12 0.56
C PRO A 238 5.26 -9.88 -0.62
N TYR A 239 5.26 -8.65 -1.12
CA TYR A 239 6.21 -8.21 -2.13
C TYR A 239 7.64 -8.22 -1.57
N LYS A 240 8.59 -8.72 -2.36
CA LYS A 240 10.04 -8.56 -2.13
C LYS A 240 10.70 -7.93 -3.34
N SER A 241 11.62 -7.00 -3.12
CA SER A 241 12.30 -6.29 -4.20
C SER A 241 13.39 -7.15 -4.86
N ILE A 242 13.24 -7.42 -6.15
CA ILE A 242 14.27 -8.11 -6.95
C ILE A 242 15.50 -7.23 -7.18
N GLY A 243 15.34 -5.91 -7.19
CA GLY A 243 16.47 -4.98 -7.24
C GLY A 243 17.30 -5.07 -5.97
N ARG A 244 16.67 -5.11 -4.79
CA ARG A 244 17.38 -5.33 -3.52
C ARG A 244 18.05 -6.70 -3.48
N TYR A 245 17.38 -7.75 -3.96
CA TYR A 245 17.96 -9.09 -4.09
C TYR A 245 19.27 -9.08 -4.90
N LEU A 246 19.27 -8.43 -6.07
CA LEU A 246 20.48 -8.31 -6.91
C LEU A 246 21.60 -7.52 -6.22
N VAL A 247 21.26 -6.46 -5.48
CA VAL A 247 22.25 -5.73 -4.66
C VAL A 247 22.84 -6.61 -3.57
N ASP A 248 22.01 -7.37 -2.86
CA ASP A 248 22.46 -8.25 -1.78
C ASP A 248 23.33 -9.41 -2.30
N LYS A 249 23.16 -9.77 -3.58
CA LYS A 249 24.01 -10.73 -4.30
C LYS A 249 25.28 -10.12 -4.91
N GLY A 250 25.48 -8.80 -4.79
CA GLY A 250 26.64 -8.11 -5.35
C GLY A 250 26.60 -7.89 -6.86
N GLU A 251 25.44 -8.05 -7.48
CA GLU A 251 25.26 -7.97 -8.95
C GLU A 251 25.10 -6.54 -9.47
N MET A 252 24.68 -5.62 -8.58
CA MET A 252 24.54 -4.20 -8.87
C MET A 252 24.50 -3.37 -7.59
N THR A 253 24.61 -2.05 -7.72
CA THR A 253 24.43 -1.11 -6.60
C THR A 253 22.97 -0.66 -6.49
N LEU A 254 22.58 -0.10 -5.33
CA LEU A 254 21.23 0.48 -5.16
C LEU A 254 20.94 1.59 -6.17
N ALA A 255 21.96 2.38 -6.55
CA ALA A 255 21.83 3.43 -7.56
C ALA A 255 21.54 2.87 -8.96
N GLN A 256 21.97 1.63 -9.23
CA GLN A 256 21.75 0.93 -10.50
C GLN A 256 20.46 0.11 -10.52
N ALA A 257 19.77 -0.10 -9.40
CA ALA A 257 18.63 -1.02 -9.29
C ALA A 257 17.32 -0.47 -9.90
N SER A 258 17.37 -0.05 -11.16
CA SER A 258 16.24 0.41 -11.98
C SER A 258 15.61 -0.73 -12.78
N ALA A 259 14.36 -0.55 -13.24
CA ALA A 259 13.69 -1.56 -14.07
C ALA A 259 14.48 -1.86 -15.37
N GLN A 260 15.05 -0.83 -16.00
CA GLN A 260 15.84 -0.94 -17.21
C GLN A 260 17.15 -1.70 -16.96
N SER A 261 17.85 -1.39 -15.87
CA SER A 261 19.09 -2.08 -15.50
C SER A 261 18.84 -3.54 -15.13
N ILE A 262 17.74 -3.84 -14.43
CA ILE A 262 17.33 -5.21 -14.11
C ILE A 262 16.99 -5.97 -15.39
N LYS A 263 16.26 -5.36 -16.33
CA LYS A 263 15.95 -5.95 -17.63
C LYS A 263 17.24 -6.28 -18.41
N ALA A 264 18.18 -5.34 -18.49
CA ALA A 264 19.47 -5.55 -19.13
C ALA A 264 20.28 -6.66 -18.45
N TRP A 265 20.29 -6.71 -17.11
CA TRP A 265 20.98 -7.75 -16.36
C TRP A 265 20.39 -9.13 -16.62
N VAL A 266 19.05 -9.26 -16.63
CA VAL A 266 18.36 -10.53 -16.91
C VAL A 266 18.59 -11.00 -18.34
N ALA A 267 18.64 -10.07 -19.31
CA ALA A 267 18.98 -10.38 -20.70
C ALA A 267 20.42 -10.91 -20.83
N ALA A 268 21.37 -10.36 -20.06
CA ALA A 268 22.75 -10.84 -20.00
C ALA A 268 22.92 -12.15 -19.20
N ASN A 269 21.97 -12.48 -18.31
CA ASN A 269 22.04 -13.65 -17.41
C ASN A 269 20.79 -14.54 -17.53
N PRO A 270 20.49 -15.10 -18.71
CA PRO A 270 19.23 -15.80 -18.95
C PRO A 270 19.02 -17.04 -18.06
N ALA A 271 20.10 -17.73 -17.66
CA ALA A 271 20.04 -18.90 -16.79
C ALA A 271 19.58 -18.56 -15.35
N ARG A 272 19.75 -17.31 -14.91
CA ARG A 272 19.39 -16.84 -13.56
C ARG A 272 18.12 -16.01 -13.53
N ARG A 273 17.45 -15.85 -14.68
CA ARG A 273 16.17 -15.16 -14.80
C ARG A 273 15.18 -15.64 -13.74
N GLN A 274 15.01 -16.96 -13.66
CA GLN A 274 13.98 -17.52 -12.80
C GLN A 274 14.30 -17.38 -11.32
N GLU A 275 15.57 -17.56 -10.95
CA GLU A 275 16.07 -17.28 -9.61
C GLU A 275 15.70 -15.86 -9.15
N VAL A 276 15.99 -14.87 -9.99
CA VAL A 276 15.77 -13.45 -9.67
C VAL A 276 14.29 -13.11 -9.60
N LEU A 277 13.48 -13.54 -10.59
CA LEU A 277 12.04 -13.26 -10.58
C LEU A 277 11.35 -13.94 -9.38
N ASN A 278 11.76 -15.15 -9.02
CA ASN A 278 11.23 -15.90 -7.88
C ASN A 278 11.65 -15.36 -6.51
N ALA A 279 12.66 -14.47 -6.44
CA ALA A 279 12.99 -13.78 -5.19
C ALA A 279 11.81 -12.96 -4.65
N ASN A 280 10.87 -12.55 -5.53
CA ASN A 280 9.57 -12.02 -5.15
C ASN A 280 8.49 -13.12 -5.14
N PRO A 281 8.05 -13.61 -3.97
CA PRO A 281 7.04 -14.66 -3.89
C PRO A 281 5.64 -14.18 -4.28
N SER A 282 5.40 -12.86 -4.29
CA SER A 282 4.13 -12.25 -4.66
C SER A 282 3.83 -12.42 -6.15
N TYR A 283 2.58 -12.76 -6.47
CA TYR A 283 2.07 -12.90 -7.83
C TYR A 283 0.71 -12.23 -7.97
N VAL A 284 0.53 -11.46 -9.04
CA VAL A 284 -0.73 -10.78 -9.39
C VAL A 284 -1.37 -11.47 -10.59
N PHE A 285 -2.66 -11.74 -10.45
CA PHE A 285 -3.54 -12.26 -11.47
C PHE A 285 -4.40 -11.13 -12.04
N PHE A 286 -4.72 -11.23 -13.32
CA PHE A 286 -5.43 -10.19 -14.04
C PHE A 286 -6.80 -10.64 -14.51
N ARG A 287 -7.59 -9.67 -14.95
CA ARG A 287 -8.73 -9.88 -15.83
C ARG A 287 -8.60 -8.94 -17.01
N GLU A 288 -9.07 -9.39 -18.15
CA GLU A 288 -9.12 -8.53 -19.33
C GLU A 288 -10.31 -7.57 -19.25
N GLU A 289 -10.06 -6.31 -19.54
CA GLU A 289 -11.06 -5.26 -19.68
C GLU A 289 -10.89 -4.61 -21.06
N LYS A 290 -12.02 -4.38 -21.75
CA LYS A 290 -12.01 -3.55 -22.95
C LYS A 290 -11.61 -2.13 -22.56
N LEU A 291 -10.86 -1.47 -23.45
CA LEU A 291 -10.43 -0.09 -23.27
C LEU A 291 -11.18 0.83 -24.27
N PRO A 292 -12.45 1.19 -23.99
CA PRO A 292 -13.25 1.99 -24.92
C PRO A 292 -12.71 3.41 -25.06
N ASP A 293 -12.13 3.96 -24.00
CA ASP A 293 -11.47 5.26 -24.01
C ASP A 293 -10.00 5.09 -23.56
N PRO A 294 -9.03 5.31 -24.48
CA PRO A 294 -7.61 5.26 -24.17
C PRO A 294 -7.15 6.27 -23.13
N GLN A 295 -7.92 7.34 -22.85
CA GLN A 295 -7.54 8.36 -21.87
C GLN A 295 -7.83 7.92 -20.42
N LEU A 296 -8.76 6.99 -20.22
CA LEU A 296 -9.09 6.50 -18.88
C LEU A 296 -7.94 5.65 -18.33
N GLY A 297 -7.46 5.97 -17.13
CA GLY A 297 -6.53 5.10 -16.40
C GLY A 297 -7.18 3.81 -15.91
N PRO A 298 -6.39 2.89 -15.33
CA PRO A 298 -6.93 1.66 -14.74
C PRO A 298 -7.79 1.99 -13.53
N LYS A 299 -8.69 1.08 -13.13
CA LYS A 299 -9.48 1.28 -11.91
C LYS A 299 -8.59 1.07 -10.69
N GLY A 300 -8.52 2.07 -9.82
CA GLY A 300 -7.85 1.94 -8.53
C GLY A 300 -8.67 1.13 -7.53
N SER A 301 -8.10 0.91 -6.35
CA SER A 301 -8.74 0.19 -5.24
C SER A 301 -10.07 0.80 -4.76
N GLN A 302 -10.33 2.09 -5.04
CA GLN A 302 -11.64 2.70 -4.79
C GLN A 302 -12.73 2.25 -5.79
N GLY A 303 -12.36 1.59 -6.90
CA GLY A 303 -13.26 1.14 -7.95
C GLY A 303 -13.53 2.16 -9.07
N VAL A 304 -12.83 3.29 -9.06
CA VAL A 304 -12.94 4.36 -10.08
C VAL A 304 -11.66 4.45 -10.92
N PRO A 305 -11.74 4.94 -12.18
CA PRO A 305 -10.55 5.14 -13.01
C PRO A 305 -9.57 6.14 -12.40
N LEU A 306 -8.29 5.79 -12.43
CA LEU A 306 -7.20 6.68 -12.03
C LEU A 306 -6.97 7.76 -13.08
N THR A 307 -6.67 8.96 -12.60
CA THR A 307 -6.37 10.14 -13.41
C THR A 307 -4.88 10.43 -13.34
N SER A 308 -4.24 10.48 -14.51
CA SER A 308 -2.80 10.73 -14.63
C SER A 308 -2.41 12.00 -13.86
N GLN A 309 -1.40 11.86 -13.00
CA GLN A 309 -0.83 12.91 -12.17
C GLN A 309 -1.80 13.59 -11.20
N ARG A 310 -2.97 12.97 -10.94
CA ARG A 310 -4.03 13.46 -10.04
C ARG A 310 -4.61 12.38 -9.13
N SER A 311 -4.18 11.14 -9.28
CA SER A 311 -4.47 10.05 -8.35
C SER A 311 -3.22 9.64 -7.58
N ILE A 312 -3.40 9.21 -6.34
CA ILE A 312 -2.37 8.61 -5.50
C ILE A 312 -2.86 7.31 -4.87
N ALA A 313 -1.93 6.37 -4.67
CA ALA A 313 -2.11 5.26 -3.76
C ALA A 313 -1.71 5.66 -2.35
N VAL A 314 -2.50 5.27 -1.35
CA VAL A 314 -2.28 5.62 0.07
C VAL A 314 -2.48 4.41 0.98
N ASP A 315 -2.12 4.56 2.26
CA ASP A 315 -2.52 3.61 3.29
C ASP A 315 -3.92 3.95 3.83
N PRO A 316 -4.94 3.10 3.59
CA PRO A 316 -6.31 3.38 4.00
C PRO A 316 -6.53 3.33 5.52
N GLN A 317 -5.53 2.90 6.30
CA GLN A 317 -5.59 2.98 7.77
C GLN A 317 -5.48 4.43 8.27
N PHE A 318 -4.88 5.32 7.49
CA PHE A 318 -4.62 6.71 7.87
C PHE A 318 -5.34 7.71 6.96
N ILE A 319 -5.45 7.40 5.66
CA ILE A 319 -6.02 8.31 4.66
C ILE A 319 -7.32 7.72 4.12
N PRO A 320 -8.48 8.39 4.31
CA PRO A 320 -9.76 7.90 3.79
C PRO A 320 -9.74 7.75 2.26
N MET A 321 -10.12 6.56 1.77
CA MET A 321 -10.27 6.33 0.32
C MET A 321 -11.25 7.32 -0.30
N GLY A 322 -10.81 7.93 -1.40
CA GLY A 322 -11.52 8.94 -2.18
C GLY A 322 -11.30 10.38 -1.75
N ALA A 323 -10.70 10.61 -0.58
CA ALA A 323 -10.50 11.97 -0.10
C ALA A 323 -9.53 12.75 -1.01
N PRO A 324 -9.74 14.07 -1.20
CA PRO A 324 -8.73 14.94 -1.76
C PRO A 324 -7.55 15.07 -0.80
N VAL A 325 -6.36 14.97 -1.35
CA VAL A 325 -5.09 15.08 -0.63
C VAL A 325 -4.23 16.10 -1.35
N PHE A 326 -3.91 17.19 -0.68
CA PHE A 326 -2.89 18.10 -1.18
C PHE A 326 -1.51 17.50 -0.92
N LEU A 327 -0.73 17.32 -1.97
CA LEU A 327 0.61 16.74 -1.92
C LEU A 327 1.64 17.84 -2.16
N SER A 328 2.63 17.96 -1.29
CA SER A 328 3.82 18.80 -1.50
C SER A 328 5.07 17.95 -1.51
N THR A 329 5.73 17.86 -2.66
CA THR A 329 7.00 17.17 -2.87
C THR A 329 7.79 17.87 -3.99
N THR A 330 8.73 17.20 -4.65
CA THR A 330 9.48 17.70 -5.80
C THR A 330 9.31 16.80 -7.02
N GLN A 331 9.64 17.34 -8.19
CA GLN A 331 9.79 16.56 -9.40
C GLN A 331 10.95 15.55 -9.26
N PRO A 332 10.86 14.33 -9.82
CA PRO A 332 11.94 13.35 -9.76
C PRO A 332 13.27 13.93 -10.24
N ASN A 333 14.35 13.68 -9.48
CA ASN A 333 15.71 14.17 -9.76
C ASN A 333 15.82 15.70 -9.95
N SER A 334 14.94 16.48 -9.32
CA SER A 334 14.91 17.94 -9.43
C SER A 334 14.51 18.58 -8.10
N ALA A 335 14.93 19.82 -7.88
CA ALA A 335 14.44 20.66 -6.77
C ALA A 335 13.13 21.38 -7.11
N ARG A 336 12.61 21.26 -8.34
CA ARG A 336 11.36 21.92 -8.77
C ARG A 336 10.19 21.39 -7.93
N PRO A 337 9.41 22.26 -7.26
CA PRO A 337 8.25 21.82 -6.48
C PRO A 337 7.22 21.07 -7.33
N LEU A 338 6.65 20.03 -6.73
CA LEU A 338 5.46 19.33 -7.19
C LEU A 338 4.40 19.46 -6.08
N GLN A 339 3.59 20.51 -6.19
CA GLN A 339 2.55 20.89 -5.23
C GLN A 339 1.21 20.85 -5.93
N ARG A 340 0.32 19.95 -5.51
CA ARG A 340 -0.98 19.78 -6.18
C ARG A 340 -1.99 18.99 -5.38
N LEU A 341 -3.27 19.25 -5.65
CA LEU A 341 -4.37 18.43 -5.21
C LEU A 341 -4.41 17.11 -5.98
N MET A 342 -4.44 16.03 -5.22
CA MET A 342 -4.53 14.65 -5.65
C MET A 342 -5.77 14.00 -5.04
N LEU A 343 -6.16 12.83 -5.53
CA LEU A 343 -7.25 12.02 -4.98
C LEU A 343 -6.72 10.65 -4.54
N ALA A 344 -7.05 10.25 -3.31
CA ALA A 344 -6.70 8.96 -2.73
C ALA A 344 -7.55 7.82 -3.32
N GLN A 345 -7.31 7.44 -4.58
CA GLN A 345 -8.16 6.51 -5.33
C GLN A 345 -7.63 5.08 -5.39
N ASP A 346 -6.42 4.86 -4.86
CA ASP A 346 -5.77 3.55 -4.91
C ASP A 346 -5.06 3.17 -3.61
N THR A 347 -4.60 1.92 -3.55
CA THR A 347 -3.80 1.37 -2.45
C THR A 347 -2.71 0.46 -3.02
N GLY A 348 -1.67 0.19 -2.25
CA GLY A 348 -0.64 -0.77 -2.65
C GLY A 348 -0.07 -1.53 -1.46
N GLY A 349 0.35 -2.77 -1.67
CA GLY A 349 0.85 -3.62 -0.57
C GLY A 349 2.05 -3.03 0.17
N ALA A 350 2.89 -2.28 -0.55
CA ALA A 350 4.08 -1.59 -0.04
C ALA A 350 3.82 -0.13 0.41
N ILE A 351 2.58 0.35 0.28
CA ILE A 351 2.20 1.73 0.63
C ILE A 351 1.64 1.69 2.05
N ARG A 352 2.54 1.85 3.03
CA ARG A 352 2.24 1.73 4.47
C ARG A 352 2.72 2.96 5.23
N GLY A 353 1.91 3.43 6.17
CA GLY A 353 2.19 4.60 7.01
C GLY A 353 1.36 5.83 6.65
N ALA A 354 1.33 6.81 7.55
CA ALA A 354 0.48 8.00 7.43
C ALA A 354 0.98 8.95 6.32
N VAL A 355 2.25 9.35 6.35
CA VAL A 355 2.85 10.20 5.31
C VAL A 355 3.52 9.34 4.25
N ARG A 356 2.72 8.53 3.54
CA ARG A 356 3.18 7.65 2.47
C ARG A 356 2.21 7.72 1.28
N ALA A 357 2.74 8.05 0.10
CA ALA A 357 1.96 8.09 -1.13
C ALA A 357 2.72 7.51 -2.33
N ASP A 358 1.99 6.83 -3.22
CA ASP A 358 2.49 6.48 -4.55
C ASP A 358 1.79 7.33 -5.61
N PHE A 359 2.56 8.08 -6.40
CA PHE A 359 2.05 9.03 -7.38
C PHE A 359 1.78 8.35 -8.70
N PHE A 360 0.54 8.41 -9.19
CA PHE A 360 0.19 7.82 -10.47
C PHE A 360 0.60 8.72 -11.63
N TRP A 361 1.61 8.32 -12.42
CA TRP A 361 2.14 9.11 -13.54
C TRP A 361 1.35 8.98 -14.85
N GLY A 362 0.36 8.10 -14.92
CA GLY A 362 -0.38 7.79 -16.14
C GLY A 362 0.09 6.49 -16.78
N PHE A 363 0.06 6.42 -18.12
CA PHE A 363 0.39 5.21 -18.86
C PHE A 363 1.59 5.40 -19.81
N GLY A 364 2.23 4.30 -20.18
CA GLY A 364 3.27 4.26 -21.20
C GLY A 364 4.68 4.65 -20.72
N HIS A 365 5.60 4.77 -21.67
CA HIS A 365 7.04 4.87 -21.39
C HIS A 365 7.42 6.09 -20.55
N ALA A 366 6.97 7.30 -20.94
CA ALA A 366 7.31 8.53 -20.23
C ALA A 366 6.80 8.55 -18.78
N ALA A 367 5.61 7.97 -18.55
CA ALA A 367 5.07 7.78 -17.21
C ALA A 367 5.94 6.81 -16.39
N GLY A 368 6.37 5.70 -17.00
CA GLY A 368 7.27 4.72 -16.38
C GLY A 368 8.63 5.29 -16.01
N GLU A 369 9.23 6.13 -16.87
CA GLU A 369 10.50 6.80 -16.55
C GLU A 369 10.37 7.77 -15.36
N SER A 370 9.27 8.51 -15.30
CA SER A 370 9.01 9.45 -14.21
C SER A 370 8.71 8.71 -12.91
N ALA A 371 7.90 7.65 -12.98
CA ALA A 371 7.58 6.78 -11.87
C ALA A 371 8.83 6.12 -11.26
N GLY A 372 9.68 5.50 -12.10
CA GLY A 372 10.88 4.80 -11.65
C GLY A 372 11.95 5.70 -11.01
N LYS A 373 11.95 7.00 -11.35
CA LYS A 373 12.87 8.00 -10.76
C LYS A 373 12.30 8.63 -9.48
N MET A 374 11.01 8.45 -9.20
CA MET A 374 10.36 9.12 -8.08
C MET A 374 10.65 8.40 -6.76
N LYS A 375 11.45 9.06 -5.92
CA LYS A 375 11.71 8.70 -4.53
C LYS A 375 12.04 9.97 -3.77
N GLN A 376 11.01 10.71 -3.40
CA GLN A 376 11.15 12.06 -2.86
C GLN A 376 10.58 12.14 -1.44
N PRO A 377 11.16 12.97 -0.55
CA PRO A 377 10.46 13.37 0.65
C PRO A 377 9.19 14.15 0.28
N GLY A 378 8.15 14.04 1.09
CA GLY A 378 6.91 14.77 0.85
C GLY A 378 6.07 14.95 2.09
N ARG A 379 5.15 15.90 2.01
CA ARG A 379 4.15 16.23 3.03
C ARG A 379 2.75 16.15 2.42
N MET A 380 1.77 15.80 3.23
CA MET A 380 0.39 15.57 2.80
C MET A 380 -0.59 16.31 3.70
N TRP A 381 -1.68 16.79 3.10
CA TRP A 381 -2.84 17.33 3.80
C TRP A 381 -4.10 16.69 3.24
N VAL A 382 -4.89 16.04 4.09
CA VAL A 382 -6.16 15.43 3.69
C VAL A 382 -7.27 16.47 3.86
N LEU A 383 -8.05 16.70 2.81
CA LEU A 383 -9.24 17.55 2.88
C LEU A 383 -10.44 16.68 3.29
N LEU A 384 -10.94 16.92 4.51
CA LEU A 384 -12.12 16.23 5.03
C LEU A 384 -13.33 17.17 4.99
N PRO A 385 -14.54 16.68 4.71
CA PRO A 385 -15.74 17.49 4.75
C PRO A 385 -15.87 18.22 6.09
N LYS A 386 -16.29 19.47 6.06
CA LYS A 386 -16.74 20.17 7.26
C LYS A 386 -17.92 19.39 7.80
N LEU A 387 -17.78 18.85 9.02
CA LEU A 387 -18.93 18.26 9.70
C LEU A 387 -20.00 19.36 9.82
N PRO A 388 -21.27 19.07 9.51
CA PRO A 388 -22.33 20.02 9.80
C PRO A 388 -22.25 20.36 11.28
N ALA A 389 -22.30 21.66 11.62
CA ALA A 389 -22.37 22.07 13.00
C ALA A 389 -23.53 21.29 13.65
N VAL A 390 -23.23 20.54 14.71
CA VAL A 390 -24.26 19.87 15.51
C VAL A 390 -25.19 20.99 15.97
N LYS A 391 -26.39 21.03 15.41
CA LYS A 391 -27.42 22.00 15.77
C LYS A 391 -28.00 21.66 17.12
#